data_AF-A0A514EGT4-F1
#
_entry.id   AF-A0A514EGT4-F1
#
_cell.length_a   1.000
_cell.length_b   1.000
_cell.length_c   1.000
_cell.angle_alpha   90.00
_cell.angle_beta   90.00
_cell.angle_gamma   90.00
#
_symmetry.space_group_name_H-M   'P 1'
#
loop_
_entity.id
_entity.type
_entity.pdbx_description
1 polymer ?
#
loop_
_entity_poly.entity_id
_entity_poly.type
_entity_poly.pdbx_seq_one_letter_code
_entity_poly.pdbx_strand_id
1 'polypeptide(L)' 'MARARAGLLGSAYAQSPAPAAPLTQAQVKALLSEQGYSKLDKLKFEDGLSKTEATSGDGKRGDVRVGPRGGRI' A
#
# COMPACT_ATOMS: atom_id res chain seq x y z
N MET A 1 -41.83 -18.67 -6.30
CA MET A 1 -41.49 -18.00 -7.59
C MET A 1 -40.61 -16.80 -7.26
N ALA A 2 -39.29 -16.94 -7.39
CA ALA A 2 -38.47 -16.29 -8.44
C ALA A 2 -38.29 -14.78 -8.22
N ARG A 3 -37.10 -14.16 -8.17
CA ARG A 3 -35.70 -14.58 -8.38
C ARG A 3 -34.83 -13.56 -7.63
N ALA A 4 -33.79 -14.06 -6.96
CA ALA A 4 -32.73 -13.24 -6.37
C ALA A 4 -32.02 -12.40 -7.43
N ARG A 5 -31.77 -11.13 -7.12
CA ARG A 5 -30.88 -10.27 -7.91
C ARG A 5 -29.45 -10.56 -7.49
N ALA A 6 -28.73 -11.26 -8.35
CA ALA A 6 -27.27 -11.37 -8.31
C ALA A 6 -26.69 -9.99 -8.65
N GLY A 7 -26.20 -9.29 -7.61
CA GLY A 7 -25.55 -8.00 -7.72
C GLY A 7 -24.10 -8.12 -7.25
N LEU A 8 -23.19 -7.82 -8.18
CA LEU A 8 -21.79 -7.46 -8.01
C LEU A 8 -20.81 -8.54 -7.53
N LEU A 9 -20.07 -9.03 -8.52
CA LEU A 9 -18.66 -9.37 -8.42
C LEU A 9 -17.87 -8.15 -7.90
N GLY A 10 -17.88 -7.94 -6.59
CA GLY A 10 -16.86 -7.17 -5.90
C GLY A 10 -15.78 -8.15 -5.46
N SER A 11 -14.76 -8.37 -6.31
CA SER A 11 -13.51 -9.02 -5.89
C SER A 11 -12.76 -8.05 -4.99
N ALA A 12 -13.30 -7.87 -3.80
CA ALA A 12 -12.83 -6.92 -2.84
C ALA A 12 -12.20 -7.74 -1.71
N TYR A 13 -10.86 -7.59 -1.63
CA TYR A 13 -10.02 -7.84 -0.46
C TYR A 13 -10.10 -9.22 0.20
N ALA A 14 -9.22 -10.13 -0.24
CA ALA A 14 -8.56 -11.03 0.69
C ALA A 14 -7.24 -11.49 0.07
N GLN A 15 -6.26 -10.59 -0.02
CA GLN A 15 -4.88 -11.04 -0.13
C GLN A 15 -4.55 -11.74 1.19
N SER A 16 -4.50 -13.07 1.14
CA SER A 16 -4.15 -13.97 2.23
C SER A 16 -2.95 -13.44 3.03
N PRO A 17 -2.91 -13.60 4.37
CA PRO A 17 -1.71 -13.30 5.14
C PRO A 17 -0.70 -14.42 4.91
N ALA A 18 -0.08 -14.45 3.74
CA ALA A 18 1.22 -15.08 3.56
C ALA A 18 2.21 -14.43 4.55
N PRO A 19 3.28 -15.12 4.99
CA PRO A 19 4.35 -14.48 5.74
C PRO A 19 4.75 -13.23 4.95
N ALA A 20 4.50 -12.06 5.57
CA ALA A 20 4.52 -10.79 4.87
C ALA A 20 5.96 -10.49 4.43
N ALA A 21 6.30 -10.91 3.22
CA ALA A 21 7.55 -10.55 2.61
C ALA A 21 7.64 -9.02 2.60
N PRO A 22 8.83 -8.45 2.83
CA PRO A 22 9.03 -7.01 2.74
C PRO A 22 8.44 -6.48 1.43
N LEU A 23 7.54 -5.48 1.50
CA LEU A 23 6.87 -4.92 0.33
C LEU A 23 7.90 -4.40 -0.68
N THR A 24 7.91 -4.91 -1.90
CA THR A 24 8.87 -4.43 -2.91
C THR A 24 8.66 -2.95 -3.20
N GLN A 25 9.67 -2.28 -3.78
CA GLN A 25 9.55 -0.87 -4.15
C GLN A 25 8.33 -0.55 -4.99
N ALA A 26 8.00 -1.43 -5.94
CA ALA A 26 6.80 -1.28 -6.77
C ALA A 26 5.51 -1.33 -5.92
N GLN A 27 5.44 -2.22 -4.93
CA GLN A 27 4.28 -2.33 -4.03
C GLN A 27 4.15 -1.13 -3.11
N VAL A 28 5.25 -0.69 -2.49
CA VAL A 28 5.26 0.55 -1.70
C VAL A 28 4.85 1.74 -2.57
N LYS A 29 5.33 1.80 -3.82
CA LYS A 29 4.93 2.84 -4.76
C LYS A 29 3.44 2.81 -5.07
N ALA A 30 2.88 1.64 -5.35
CA ALA A 30 1.45 1.49 -5.61
C ALA A 30 0.62 1.98 -4.42
N LEU A 31 0.90 1.48 -3.21
CA LEU A 31 0.17 1.85 -1.98
C LEU A 31 0.24 3.34 -1.65
N LEU A 32 1.40 3.95 -1.88
CA LEU A 32 1.60 5.38 -1.62
C LEU A 32 0.92 6.23 -2.71
N SER A 33 1.02 5.84 -3.98
CA SER A 33 0.31 6.49 -5.09
C SER A 33 -1.20 6.41 -4.95
N GLU A 34 -1.75 5.28 -4.50
CA GLU A 34 -3.18 5.14 -4.18
C GLU A 34 -3.64 6.10 -3.08
N GLN A 35 -2.73 6.46 -2.17
CA GLN A 35 -2.97 7.44 -1.12
C GLN A 35 -2.64 8.89 -1.53
N GLY A 36 -2.35 9.13 -2.81
CA GLY A 36 -2.06 10.47 -3.34
C GLY A 36 -0.64 10.95 -3.11
N TYR A 37 0.29 10.06 -2.72
CA TYR A 37 1.70 10.42 -2.61
C TYR A 37 2.39 10.31 -3.96
N SER A 38 3.30 11.24 -4.20
CA SER A 38 4.09 11.37 -5.43
C SER A 38 5.58 11.45 -5.07
N LYS A 39 6.47 11.30 -6.06
CA LYS A 39 7.94 11.43 -5.88
C LYS A 39 8.48 10.51 -4.78
N LEU A 40 8.31 9.22 -5.02
CA LEU A 40 8.72 8.14 -4.13
C LEU A 40 10.16 7.73 -4.44
N ASP A 41 11.07 8.23 -3.62
CA ASP A 41 12.51 8.08 -3.78
C ASP A 41 13.15 7.52 -2.51
N LYS A 42 14.34 6.92 -2.64
CA LYS A 42 15.14 6.41 -1.52
C LYS A 42 14.41 5.39 -0.64
N LEU A 43 13.87 4.34 -1.24
CA LEU A 43 13.37 3.21 -0.45
C LEU A 43 14.53 2.45 0.19
N LYS A 44 14.50 2.33 1.51
CA LYS A 44 15.40 1.52 2.32
C LYS A 44 14.60 0.50 3.12
N PHE A 45 15.14 -0.70 3.21
CA PHE A 45 14.60 -1.77 4.05
C PHE A 45 15.52 -1.96 5.26
N GLU A 46 14.99 -1.67 6.44
CA GLU A 46 15.67 -1.85 7.74
C GLU A 46 14.69 -2.43 8.75
N ASP A 47 15.13 -3.43 9.53
CA ASP A 47 14.35 -4.04 10.61
C ASP A 47 12.93 -4.52 10.22
N GLY A 48 12.77 -4.97 8.97
CA GLY A 48 11.46 -5.40 8.44
C GLY A 48 10.49 -4.25 8.13
N LEU A 49 10.96 -3.01 8.19
CA LEU A 49 10.24 -1.79 7.83
C LEU A 49 10.81 -1.22 6.52
N SER A 50 9.92 -0.78 5.64
CA SER A 50 10.30 -0.02 4.45
C SER A 50 10.22 1.47 4.75
N LYS A 51 11.34 2.18 4.65
CA LYS A 51 11.41 3.63 4.77
C LYS A 51 11.59 4.24 3.38
N THR A 52 10.72 5.17 2.98
CA THR A 52 10.86 5.90 1.71
C THR A 52 10.61 7.38 1.89
N GLU A 53 11.31 8.20 1.13
CA GLU A 53 11.01 9.63 1.04
C GLU A 53 9.87 9.79 0.05
N ALA A 54 8.79 10.46 0.46
CA ALA A 54 7.59 10.66 -0.34
C ALA A 54 7.08 12.10 -0.22
N THR A 55 6.47 12.61 -1.29
CA THR A 55 5.74 13.87 -1.28
C THR A 55 4.25 13.59 -1.16
N SER A 56 3.60 14.08 -0.11
CA SER A 56 2.15 14.01 0.04
C SER A 56 1.43 14.91 -0.98
N GLY A 57 0.13 14.67 -1.17
CA GLY A 57 -0.71 15.46 -2.08
C GLY A 57 -0.70 16.96 -1.77
N ASP A 58 -0.49 17.33 -0.50
CA ASP A 58 -0.32 18.71 -0.03
C ASP A 58 1.03 19.35 -0.42
N GLY A 59 1.87 18.66 -1.20
CA GLY A 59 3.21 19.12 -1.58
C GLY A 59 4.26 18.97 -0.47
N LYS A 60 3.89 18.43 0.69
CA LYS A 60 4.82 18.20 1.81
C LYS A 60 5.64 16.96 1.58
N ARG A 61 6.98 17.10 1.62
CA ARG A 61 7.91 15.96 1.53
C ARG A 61 8.29 15.48 2.93
N GLY A 62 8.30 14.17 3.12
CA GLY A 62 8.71 13.55 4.37
C GLY A 62 9.06 12.09 4.21
N ASP A 63 9.71 11.54 5.24
CA ASP A 63 9.98 10.11 5.34
C ASP A 63 8.70 9.37 5.75
N VAL A 64 8.26 8.44 4.91
CA VAL A 64 7.14 7.55 5.18
C VAL A 64 7.69 6.17 5.52
N ARG A 65 7.25 5.63 6.64
CA ARG A 65 7.55 4.25 7.06
C ARG A 65 6.34 3.38 6.78
N VAL A 66 6.58 2.28 6.07
CA VAL A 66 5.56 1.29 5.72
C VAL A 66 5.96 -0.02 6.36
N GLY A 67 5.04 -0.57 7.14
CA GLY A 67 5.22 -1.89 7.73
C GLY A 67 5.09 -3.00 6.68
N PRO A 68 5.49 -4.24 7.02
CA PRO A 68 5.47 -5.37 6.10
C PRO A 68 4.05 -5.73 5.62
N ARG A 69 3.00 -5.29 6.34
CA ARG A 69 1.59 -5.49 6.00
C ARG A 69 0.94 -4.31 5.26
N GLY A 70 1.72 -3.32 4.81
CA GLY A 70 1.18 -2.13 4.13
C GLY A 70 0.53 -1.10 5.06
N GLY A 71 0.53 -1.36 6.37
CA GLY A 71 0.14 -0.37 7.38
C GLY A 71 1.22 0.69 7.53
N ARG A 72 0.83 1.96 7.52
CA ARG A 72 1.69 3.07 7.97
C ARG A 72 1.71 3.08 9.49
N ILE A 73 2.89 3.33 10.06
CA ILE A 73 3.09 3.54 11.51
C ILE A 73 3.17 5.03 11.82
#